data_AF-A0A2H0KTR2-F1
#
_entry.id   AF-A0A2H0KTR2-F1
#
_cell.length_a   1.000
_cell.length_b   1.000
_cell.length_c   1.000
_cell.angle_alpha   90.00
_cell.angle_beta   90.00
_cell.angle_gamma   90.00
#
_symmetry.space_group_name_H-M   'P 1'
#
loop_
_entity.id
_entity.type
_entity.pdbx_description
1 polymer ?
#
loop_
_entity_poly.entity_id
_entity_poly.type
_entity_poly.pdbx_seq_one_letter_code
_entity_poly.pdbx_strand_id
1 'polypeptide(L)'
;MTHNELINNIIKDGYLKTPRIIKAFKKIDRKNFVPEDFKEEAYVNAPLPIGFGQTISQPLTVAFMIELLEPEPGNIILDVGAGSGWQTAILAEIVGKYGKVFAIELIEKLAEFGKANVDKYDFIKKGRVEFVQGDGSLGLPG
;
A
#
# COMPACT_ATOMS: atom_id res chain seq x y z
N MET A 1 -10.58 -10.29 14.33
CA MET A 1 -9.64 -9.16 14.49
C MET A 1 -10.14 -8.03 13.61
N THR A 2 -10.17 -6.79 14.10
CA THR A 2 -10.57 -5.60 13.33
C THR A 2 -9.35 -4.82 12.81
N HIS A 3 -9.57 -3.89 11.88
CA HIS A 3 -8.52 -2.98 11.38
C HIS A 3 -7.79 -2.23 12.51
N ASN A 4 -8.56 -1.72 13.48
CA ASN A 4 -8.00 -0.98 14.61
C ASN A 4 -7.24 -1.90 15.58
N GLU A 5 -7.71 -3.12 15.80
CA GLU A 5 -6.99 -4.10 16.63
C GLU A 5 -5.64 -4.47 16.01
N LEU A 6 -5.61 -4.72 14.69
CA LEU A 6 -4.36 -4.97 13.97
C LEU A 6 -3.38 -3.81 14.14
N ILE A 7 -3.81 -2.58 13.89
CA ILE A 7 -2.96 -1.39 14.02
C ILE A 7 -2.45 -1.22 15.44
N ASN A 8 -3.32 -1.37 16.44
CA ASN A 8 -2.95 -1.23 17.84
C ASN A 8 -1.91 -2.28 18.28
N ASN A 9 -2.01 -3.50 17.76
CA ASN A 9 -1.01 -4.55 18.02
C ASN A 9 0.36 -4.16 17.44
N ILE A 10 0.41 -3.69 16.18
CA ILE A 10 1.68 -3.28 15.54
C ILE A 10 2.31 -2.06 16.28
N ILE A 11 1.48 -1.13 16.77
CA ILE A 11 1.93 0.00 17.61
C ILE A 11 2.51 -0.51 18.92
N LYS A 12 1.80 -1.40 19.62
CA LYS A 12 2.23 -1.98 20.90
C LYS A 12 3.54 -2.74 20.77
N ASP A 13 3.73 -3.44 19.65
CA ASP A 13 4.96 -4.18 19.36
C ASP A 13 6.13 -3.26 18.92
N GLY A 14 5.87 -1.96 18.74
CA GLY A 14 6.89 -0.96 18.41
C GLY A 14 7.30 -0.95 16.93
N TYR A 15 6.55 -1.57 16.03
CA TYR A 15 6.82 -1.55 14.59
C TYR A 15 6.15 -0.39 13.86
N LEU A 16 5.18 0.27 14.48
CA LEU A 16 4.48 1.44 13.94
C LEU A 16 4.43 2.52 15.02
N LYS A 17 5.17 3.61 14.83
CA LYS A 17 5.52 4.59 15.86
C LYS A 17 5.21 6.02 15.43
N THR A 18 5.41 6.33 14.15
CA THR A 18 5.37 7.71 13.67
C THR A 18 3.92 8.15 13.47
N PRO A 19 3.47 9.28 14.08
CA PRO A 19 2.06 9.70 14.04
C PRO A 19 1.46 9.84 12.64
N ARG A 20 2.21 10.35 11.66
CA ARG A 20 1.74 10.47 10.27
C ARG A 20 1.52 9.11 9.60
N ILE A 21 2.41 8.15 9.85
CA ILE A 21 2.34 6.79 9.32
C ILE A 21 1.16 6.06 9.98
N ILE A 22 1.01 6.16 11.31
CA ILE A 22 -0.15 5.64 12.04
C ILE A 22 -1.47 6.17 11.46
N LYS A 23 -1.54 7.48 11.18
CA LYS A 23 -2.73 8.10 10.58
C LYS A 23 -3.04 7.51 9.20
N ALA A 24 -2.01 7.31 8.37
CA ALA A 24 -2.18 6.70 7.05
C ALA A 24 -2.69 5.25 7.15
N PHE A 25 -2.10 4.42 8.02
CA PHE A 25 -2.56 3.06 8.28
C PHE A 25 -4.03 3.03 8.73
N LYS A 26 -4.44 3.93 9.63
CA LYS A 26 -5.83 4.02 10.10
C LYS A 26 -6.82 4.38 8.99
N LYS A 27 -6.40 5.19 8.01
CA LYS A 27 -7.25 5.62 6.89
C LYS A 27 -7.33 4.57 5.78
N ILE A 28 -6.21 3.90 5.49
CA ILE A 28 -6.10 2.96 4.38
C ILE A 28 -6.40 1.54 4.87
N ASP A 29 -7.69 1.21 4.89
CA ASP A 29 -8.21 -0.10 5.26
C ASP A 29 -7.69 -1.21 4.31
N ARG A 30 -6.91 -2.14 4.88
CA ARG A 30 -6.33 -3.29 4.19
C ARG A 30 -7.39 -4.20 3.54
N LYS A 31 -8.61 -4.26 4.09
CA LYS A 31 -9.73 -5.05 3.54
C LYS A 31 -10.13 -4.61 2.13
N ASN A 32 -9.79 -3.38 1.73
CA ASN A 32 -10.03 -2.87 0.37
C ASN A 32 -9.00 -3.34 -0.66
N PHE A 33 -7.94 -4.02 -0.24
CA PHE A 33 -6.79 -4.42 -1.05
C PHE A 33 -6.57 -5.94 -1.11
N VAL A 34 -7.53 -6.72 -0.61
CA VAL A 34 -7.54 -8.19 -0.70
C VAL A 34 -8.64 -8.66 -1.65
N PRO A 35 -8.50 -9.84 -2.28
CA PRO A 35 -9.61 -10.48 -2.99
C PRO A 35 -10.79 -10.74 -2.05
N GLU A 36 -11.99 -10.92 -2.62
CA GLU A 36 -13.22 -11.11 -1.85
C GLU A 36 -13.13 -12.29 -0.88
N ASP A 37 -12.51 -13.39 -1.32
CA ASP A 37 -12.36 -14.62 -0.53
C ASP A 37 -11.47 -14.45 0.72
N PHE A 38 -10.67 -13.37 0.80
CA PHE A 38 -9.74 -13.11 1.91
C PHE A 38 -10.16 -11.90 2.77
N LYS A 39 -11.38 -11.39 2.58
CA LYS A 39 -11.87 -10.20 3.28
C LYS A 39 -12.05 -10.40 4.78
N GLU A 40 -12.32 -11.62 5.24
CA GLU A 40 -12.48 -11.93 6.65
C GLU A 40 -11.12 -12.12 7.35
N GLU A 41 -10.11 -12.54 6.59
CA GLU A 41 -8.73 -12.66 7.01
C GLU A 41 -7.93 -11.37 6.82
N ALA A 42 -8.51 -10.32 6.23
CA ALA A 42 -7.79 -9.11 5.83
C ALA A 42 -6.90 -8.51 6.93
N TYR A 43 -7.29 -8.68 8.20
CA TYR A 43 -6.60 -8.12 9.35
C TYR A 43 -5.66 -9.08 10.08
N VAL A 44 -5.48 -10.32 9.60
CA VAL A 44 -4.46 -11.20 10.16
C VAL A 44 -3.08 -10.64 9.84
N ASN A 45 -2.15 -10.75 10.79
CA ASN A 45 -0.77 -10.31 10.58
C ASN A 45 0.03 -11.36 9.77
N ALA A 46 -0.42 -11.67 8.56
CA ALA A 46 0.20 -12.61 7.62
C ALA A 46 0.05 -12.11 6.17
N PRO A 47 0.91 -12.56 5.23
CA PRO A 47 0.67 -12.33 3.82
C PRO A 47 -0.59 -13.08 3.36
N LEU A 48 -1.34 -12.50 2.41
CA LEU A 48 -2.53 -13.13 1.84
C LEU A 48 -2.42 -13.22 0.32
N PRO A 49 -2.88 -14.31 -0.33
CA PRO A 49 -2.84 -14.43 -1.78
C PRO A 49 -3.63 -13.32 -2.49
N ILE A 50 -3.08 -12.79 -3.58
CA ILE A 50 -3.74 -11.81 -4.47
C ILE A 50 -3.86 -12.31 -5.92
N GLY A 51 -3.48 -13.58 -6.16
CA GLY A 51 -3.43 -14.19 -7.48
C GLY A 51 -2.02 -14.22 -8.08
N PHE A 52 -1.85 -14.97 -9.17
CA PHE A 52 -0.59 -15.06 -9.95
C PHE A 52 0.66 -15.43 -9.13
N GLY A 53 0.48 -16.24 -8.08
CA GLY A 53 1.56 -16.61 -7.17
C GLY A 53 2.06 -15.48 -6.27
N GLN A 54 1.38 -14.33 -6.24
CA GLN A 54 1.74 -13.17 -5.44
C GLN A 54 0.87 -13.04 -4.19
N THR A 55 1.35 -12.26 -3.23
CA THR A 55 0.65 -11.96 -1.98
C THR A 55 0.65 -10.46 -1.69
N ILE A 56 -0.40 -9.97 -1.03
CA ILE A 56 -0.30 -8.71 -0.28
C ILE A 56 0.57 -8.96 0.95
N SER A 57 1.59 -8.13 1.14
CA SER A 57 2.59 -8.26 2.21
C SER A 57 1.96 -8.31 3.60
N GLN A 58 2.63 -8.95 4.56
CA GLN A 58 2.23 -8.93 5.96
C GLN A 58 2.13 -7.49 6.50
N PRO A 59 1.09 -7.13 7.30
CA PRO A 59 0.94 -5.78 7.85
C PRO A 59 2.17 -5.25 8.59
N LEU A 60 2.79 -6.08 9.44
CA LEU A 60 4.00 -5.73 10.18
C LEU A 60 5.17 -5.41 9.23
N THR A 61 5.37 -6.21 8.17
CA THR A 61 6.42 -5.95 7.17
C THR A 61 6.23 -4.59 6.51
N VAL A 62 5.00 -4.25 6.10
CA VAL A 62 4.71 -2.94 5.49
C VAL A 62 4.93 -1.80 6.48
N ALA A 63 4.50 -1.95 7.73
CA ALA A 63 4.74 -0.94 8.77
C ALA A 63 6.24 -0.71 8.98
N PHE A 64 7.01 -1.79 9.13
CA PHE A 64 8.47 -1.74 9.31
C PHE A 64 9.17 -1.05 8.13
N MET A 65 8.81 -1.41 6.88
CA MET A 65 9.39 -0.81 5.68
C MET A 65 9.09 0.69 5.57
N ILE A 66 7.85 1.10 5.84
CA ILE A 66 7.44 2.51 5.74
C ILE A 66 8.05 3.35 6.87
N GLU A 67 8.19 2.80 8.07
CA GLU A 67 8.92 3.47 9.16
C GLU A 67 10.41 3.66 8.82
N LEU A 68 11.06 2.69 8.18
CA LEU A 68 12.46 2.83 7.73
C LEU A 68 12.62 3.83 6.57
N LEU A 69 11.64 3.91 5.68
CA LEU A 69 11.65 4.85 4.55
C LEU A 69 11.47 6.31 5.01
N GLU A 70 10.85 6.52 6.17
CA GLU A 70 10.54 7.84 6.75
C GLU A 70 9.89 8.83 5.75
N PRO A 71 8.83 8.43 5.00
CA PRO A 71 8.26 9.31 3.98
C PRO A 71 7.65 10.58 4.60
N GLU A 72 7.86 11.69 3.90
CA GLU A 72 7.39 13.03 4.30
C GLU A 72 6.41 13.62 3.26
N PRO A 73 5.54 14.57 3.68
CA PRO A 73 4.71 15.32 2.78
C PRO A 73 5.52 15.98 1.65
N GLY A 74 5.04 15.86 0.41
CA GLY A 74 5.72 16.42 -0.76
C GLY A 74 6.75 15.50 -1.41
N ASN A 75 7.07 14.34 -0.81
CA ASN A 75 8.01 13.40 -1.43
C ASN A 75 7.46 12.80 -2.73
N ILE A 76 8.38 12.44 -3.61
CA ILE A 76 8.13 11.65 -4.81
C ILE A 76 8.73 10.26 -4.57
N ILE A 77 7.89 9.23 -4.64
CA ILE A 77 8.27 7.85 -4.26
C ILE A 77 7.96 6.90 -5.42
N LEU A 78 8.84 5.94 -5.65
CA LEU A 78 8.62 4.80 -6.54
C LEU A 78 8.37 3.54 -5.72
N ASP A 79 7.21 2.90 -5.94
CA ASP A 79 6.81 1.63 -5.35
C ASP A 79 6.89 0.53 -6.42
N VAL A 80 7.90 -0.34 -6.30
CA VAL A 80 8.19 -1.42 -7.28
C VAL A 80 7.59 -2.74 -6.81
N GLY A 81 6.83 -3.40 -7.69
CA GLY A 81 6.06 -4.58 -7.31
C GLY A 81 4.82 -4.18 -6.52
N ALA A 82 4.07 -3.21 -7.05
CA ALA A 82 2.97 -2.57 -6.35
C ALA A 82 1.82 -3.55 -5.98
N GLY A 83 1.69 -4.68 -6.69
CA GLY A 83 0.80 -5.77 -6.35
C GLY A 83 -0.63 -5.30 -6.08
N SER A 84 -1.11 -5.47 -4.84
CA SER A 84 -2.47 -5.06 -4.46
C SER A 84 -2.67 -3.55 -4.36
N GLY A 85 -1.62 -2.75 -4.33
CA GLY A 85 -1.65 -1.29 -4.17
C GLY A 85 -1.79 -0.78 -2.73
N TRP A 86 -1.76 -1.66 -1.72
CA TRP A 86 -1.97 -1.23 -0.32
C TRP A 86 -0.84 -0.32 0.20
N GLN A 87 0.42 -0.72 -0.02
CA GLN A 87 1.58 0.10 0.32
C GLN A 87 1.55 1.43 -0.45
N THR A 88 1.29 1.38 -1.77
CA THR A 88 1.12 2.55 -2.61
C THR A 88 0.10 3.54 -2.04
N ALA A 89 -1.07 3.07 -1.60
CA ALA A 89 -2.11 3.91 -1.04
C ALA A 89 -1.72 4.52 0.32
N ILE A 90 -1.02 3.77 1.17
CA ILE A 90 -0.47 4.30 2.43
C ILE A 90 0.53 5.42 2.13
N LEU A 91 1.48 5.20 1.22
CA LEU A 91 2.46 6.20 0.81
C LEU A 91 1.78 7.45 0.22
N ALA A 92 0.77 7.27 -0.62
CA ALA A 92 0.01 8.37 -1.22
C ALA A 92 -0.73 9.22 -0.18
N GLU A 93 -1.22 8.61 0.90
CA GLU A 93 -1.80 9.35 2.02
C GLU A 93 -0.73 10.15 2.78
N ILE A 94 0.47 9.59 2.96
CA ILE A 94 1.55 10.25 3.70
C ILE A 94 2.13 11.44 2.92
N VAL A 95 2.48 11.25 1.64
CA VAL A 95 3.09 12.31 0.83
C VAL A 95 2.11 13.44 0.51
N GLY A 96 0.81 13.16 0.58
CA GLY A 96 -0.25 14.17 0.55
C GLY A 96 -0.40 14.87 -0.80
N LYS A 97 -0.97 16.08 -0.79
CA LYS A 97 -1.37 16.82 -2.00
C LYS A 97 -0.20 17.21 -2.90
N TYR A 98 0.96 17.49 -2.30
CA TYR A 98 2.13 18.03 -3.01
C TYR A 98 3.15 16.94 -3.34
N GLY A 99 2.92 15.70 -2.93
CA GLY A 99 3.76 14.56 -3.26
C GLY A 99 3.15 13.71 -4.37
N LYS A 100 3.91 12.71 -4.81
CA LYS A 100 3.48 11.76 -5.84
C LYS A 100 4.05 10.38 -5.56
N VAL A 101 3.24 9.35 -5.76
CA VAL A 101 3.71 7.95 -5.74
C VAL A 101 3.55 7.39 -7.14
N PHE A 102 4.64 6.92 -7.71
CA PHE A 102 4.62 6.10 -8.89
C PHE A 102 4.63 4.64 -8.46
N ALA A 103 3.69 3.86 -8.97
CA ALA A 103 3.56 2.45 -8.66
C ALA A 103 3.75 1.65 -9.95
N ILE A 104 4.65 0.67 -9.93
CA ILE A 104 4.93 -0.18 -11.08
C ILE A 104 4.71 -1.65 -10.73
N GLU A 105 3.96 -2.33 -11.58
CA GLU A 105 3.63 -3.75 -11.43
C GLU A 105 3.86 -4.49 -12.75
N LEU A 106 4.54 -5.64 -12.68
CA LEU A 106 4.91 -6.42 -13.85
C LEU A 106 3.72 -7.16 -14.44
N ILE A 107 2.90 -7.77 -13.57
CA ILE A 107 1.79 -8.63 -13.97
C ILE A 107 0.57 -7.75 -14.27
N GLU A 108 0.16 -7.67 -15.53
CA GLU A 108 -0.95 -6.83 -16.02
C GLU A 108 -2.21 -6.93 -15.15
N LYS A 109 -2.67 -8.15 -14.85
CA LYS A 109 -3.87 -8.36 -14.01
C LYS A 109 -3.71 -7.87 -12.57
N LEU A 110 -2.49 -7.87 -12.02
CA LEU A 110 -2.22 -7.26 -10.72
C LEU A 110 -2.11 -5.74 -10.83
N ALA A 111 -1.57 -5.22 -11.91
CA ALA A 111 -1.55 -3.77 -12.16
C ALA A 111 -2.98 -3.21 -12.22
N GLU A 112 -3.89 -3.90 -12.91
CA GLU A 112 -5.32 -3.56 -12.93
C GLU A 112 -5.96 -3.65 -11.55
N PHE A 113 -5.73 -4.76 -10.83
CA PHE A 113 -6.26 -4.98 -9.49
C PHE A 113 -5.78 -3.90 -8.49
N GLY A 114 -4.48 -3.64 -8.45
CA GLY A 114 -3.88 -2.64 -7.58
C GLY A 114 -4.35 -1.23 -7.91
N LYS A 115 -4.39 -0.88 -9.19
CA LYS A 115 -4.92 0.40 -9.67
C LYS A 115 -6.38 0.61 -9.24
N ALA A 116 -7.23 -0.40 -9.41
CA ALA A 116 -8.63 -0.33 -9.00
C ALA A 116 -8.79 -0.17 -7.48
N ASN A 117 -7.95 -0.84 -6.67
CA ASN A 117 -7.99 -0.70 -5.22
C ASN A 117 -7.54 0.69 -4.76
N VAL A 118 -6.47 1.23 -5.33
CA VAL A 118 -5.97 2.58 -5.03
C VAL A 118 -7.00 3.65 -5.41
N ASP A 119 -7.72 3.48 -6.53
CA ASP A 119 -8.71 4.47 -6.99
C ASP A 119 -9.93 4.58 -6.07
N LYS A 120 -10.19 3.61 -5.19
CA LYS A 120 -11.22 3.71 -4.14
C LYS A 120 -11.00 4.89 -3.19
N TYR A 121 -9.77 5.43 -3.15
CA TYR A 121 -9.38 6.59 -2.35
C TYR A 121 -9.21 7.89 -3.19
N ASP A 122 -9.56 7.83 -4.48
CA ASP A 122 -9.39 8.86 -5.51
C ASP A 122 -7.94 9.34 -5.69
N PHE A 123 -6.93 8.56 -5.27
CA PHE A 123 -5.55 9.02 -5.37
C PHE A 123 -5.08 9.15 -6.82
N ILE A 124 -5.59 8.33 -7.72
CA ILE A 124 -5.30 8.42 -9.15
C ILE A 124 -6.02 9.62 -9.76
N LYS A 125 -7.34 9.77 -9.52
CA LYS A 125 -8.11 10.94 -9.98
C LYS A 125 -7.52 12.27 -9.50
N LYS A 126 -6.94 12.30 -8.29
CA LYS A 126 -6.27 13.47 -7.71
C LYS A 126 -4.83 13.66 -8.20
N GLY A 127 -4.34 12.82 -9.11
CA GLY A 127 -2.98 12.88 -9.66
C GLY A 127 -1.87 12.55 -8.66
N ARG A 128 -2.21 11.97 -7.50
CA ARG A 128 -1.25 11.63 -6.43
C ARG A 128 -0.59 10.28 -6.66
N VAL A 129 -1.28 9.38 -7.35
CA VAL A 129 -0.72 8.09 -7.74
C VAL A 129 -0.76 7.97 -9.25
N GLU A 130 0.36 7.54 -9.82
CA GLU A 130 0.44 7.05 -11.19
C GLU A 130 0.76 5.56 -11.13
N PHE A 131 -0.18 4.72 -11.56
CA PHE A 131 -0.07 3.27 -11.48
C PHE A 131 0.15 2.73 -12.89
N VAL A 132 1.29 2.08 -13.10
CA VAL A 132 1.82 1.69 -14.40
C VAL A 132 2.05 0.19 -14.43
N GLN A 133 1.69 -0.45 -15.55
CA GLN A 133 2.14 -1.81 -15.85
C GLN A 133 3.52 -1.72 -16.51
N GLY A 134 4.50 -2.45 -15.99
CA GLY A 134 5.85 -2.42 -16.54
C GLY A 134 6.89 -3.17 -15.69
N ASP A 135 8.09 -3.32 -16.23
CA ASP A 135 9.21 -3.91 -15.53
C ASP A 135 9.91 -2.86 -14.65
N GLY A 136 9.65 -2.92 -13.35
CA GLY A 136 10.25 -2.00 -12.39
C GLY A 136 11.77 -2.11 -12.24
N SER A 137 12.41 -3.18 -12.74
CA SER A 137 13.87 -3.26 -12.78
C SER A 137 14.49 -2.28 -13.78
N LEU A 138 13.70 -1.79 -14.74
CA LEU A 138 14.09 -0.77 -15.71
C LEU A 138 13.78 0.67 -15.25
N GLY A 139 13.20 0.82 -14.06
CA GLY A 139 12.69 2.10 -13.57
C GLY A 139 11.33 2.48 -14.14
N LEU A 140 10.97 3.76 -14.08
CA LEU A 140 9.72 4.25 -14.64
C LEU A 140 9.83 4.41 -16.17
N PRO A 141 8.82 3.96 -16.94
CA PRO A 141 8.77 4.26 -18.37
C PRO A 141 8.65 5.79 -18.56
N GLY A 142 9.49 6.31 -19.46
CA GLY A 142 9.60 7.74 -19.78
C GLY A 142 8.85 8.15 -21.04
#